data_AF-A0A0Q9ZTF5-F1
#
_entry.id   AF-A0A0Q9ZTF5-F1
#
_cell.length_a   1.000
_cell.length_b   1.000
_cell.length_c   1.000
_cell.angle_alpha   90.00
_cell.angle_beta   90.00
_cell.angle_gamma   90.00
#
_symmetry.space_group_name_H-M   'P 1'
#
loop_
_entity.id
_entity.type
_entity.pdbx_description
1 polymer ?
#
loop_
_entity_poly.entity_id
_entity_poly.type
_entity_poly.pdbx_seq_one_letter_code
_entity_poly.pdbx_strand_id
1 'polypeptide(L)'
;MSRLPVSLSMSSSVTASCSLLLFTVGLVGQAHADSMSALIAQKSVQSDFSARYTPSYSAVPSAKVSTRSTIQRAGTYRSNSASTPPVIQTSYRYPEVVRQAPAVMPAFLSGNYDNVDSEYLPLLSSAEMQSSLAAREVVSTARKMALNERAIIQGGCWDYLNAVFKRAGVTRDTIHKGTYGQGPYANSGEIEVGDWLYYINHGYNGVEHSGLFVGWVDERAKQALILSYAGENRREPARYRVYDLSNVYQIMRPSV
;
A
#
# COMPACT_ATOMS: atom_id res chain seq x y z
N MET A 1 91.22 -37.73 -11.28
CA MET A 1 90.90 -36.84 -12.41
C MET A 1 89.49 -36.32 -12.20
N SER A 2 89.07 -35.07 -12.29
CA SER A 2 89.67 -33.74 -12.30
C SER A 2 88.46 -32.77 -12.40
N ARG A 3 88.38 -31.80 -11.48
CA ARG A 3 87.73 -30.45 -11.62
C ARG A 3 86.18 -30.31 -11.55
N LEU A 4 85.75 -29.55 -10.52
CA LEU A 4 84.58 -28.63 -10.50
C LEU A 4 84.90 -27.37 -11.37
N PRO A 5 83.92 -26.55 -11.83
CA PRO A 5 83.25 -25.47 -11.04
C PRO A 5 81.73 -25.31 -11.35
N VAL A 6 80.87 -24.87 -10.42
CA VAL A 6 80.52 -23.47 -10.02
C VAL A 6 80.09 -22.54 -11.16
N SER A 7 78.80 -22.13 -11.16
CA SER A 7 78.40 -20.71 -11.30
C SER A 7 76.91 -20.48 -10.98
N LEU A 8 76.68 -19.59 -10.00
CA LEU A 8 75.44 -18.82 -9.83
C LEU A 8 75.40 -17.70 -10.89
N SER A 9 74.20 -17.36 -11.39
CA SER A 9 73.82 -15.97 -11.69
C SER A 9 72.29 -15.85 -11.50
N MET A 10 71.79 -15.18 -10.47
CA MET A 10 71.61 -13.72 -10.33
C MET A 10 70.78 -13.06 -11.44
N SER A 11 69.61 -12.56 -10.99
CA SER A 11 68.97 -11.29 -11.38
C SER A 11 68.31 -11.25 -12.77
N SER A 12 67.18 -10.61 -13.05
CA SER A 12 66.46 -9.52 -12.38
C SER A 12 65.01 -9.52 -12.85
N SER A 13 64.12 -9.05 -11.98
CA SER A 13 62.81 -8.49 -12.32
C SER A 13 62.95 -7.22 -13.17
N VAL A 14 62.14 -7.10 -14.23
CA VAL A 14 61.81 -5.85 -14.95
C VAL A 14 60.30 -5.90 -15.22
N THR A 15 59.48 -5.18 -14.46
CA THR A 15 58.96 -3.82 -14.71
C THR A 15 57.87 -3.75 -15.80
N ALA A 16 56.69 -3.36 -15.33
CA ALA A 16 55.53 -2.74 -15.96
C ALA A 16 55.59 -2.37 -17.46
N SER A 17 54.46 -2.59 -18.16
CA SER A 17 53.91 -1.55 -19.05
C SER A 17 52.39 -1.68 -19.17
N CYS A 18 51.71 -0.62 -18.78
CA CYS A 18 50.31 -0.35 -19.06
C CYS A 18 50.08 -0.03 -20.55
N SER A 19 48.81 -0.16 -20.95
CA SER A 19 48.12 0.65 -21.97
C SER A 19 48.21 0.22 -23.45
N LEU A 20 47.11 -0.38 -23.94
CA LEU A 20 46.31 0.10 -25.08
C LEU A 20 44.99 -0.71 -25.09
N LEU A 21 43.86 -0.27 -24.53
CA LEU A 21 42.94 0.75 -25.06
C LEU A 21 42.62 0.59 -26.56
N LEU A 22 41.67 -0.30 -26.86
CA LEU A 22 40.75 -0.13 -27.99
C LEU A 22 39.32 -0.31 -27.48
N PHE A 23 38.72 0.83 -27.13
CA PHE A 23 37.28 1.02 -27.02
C PHE A 23 36.63 0.59 -28.33
N THR A 24 35.89 -0.52 -28.31
CA THR A 24 34.78 -0.69 -29.23
C THR A 24 33.54 -0.16 -28.51
N VAL A 25 33.06 0.98 -29.01
CA VAL A 25 31.88 1.70 -28.51
C VAL A 25 30.65 0.86 -28.84
N GLY A 26 30.32 -0.06 -27.95
CA GLY A 26 28.97 -0.57 -27.78
C GLY A 26 28.28 0.32 -26.76
N LEU A 27 27.39 1.19 -27.22
CA LEU A 27 26.38 1.85 -26.39
C LEU A 27 25.48 0.78 -25.76
N VAL A 28 25.97 0.13 -24.70
CA VAL A 28 25.12 -0.60 -23.79
C VAL A 28 24.53 0.47 -22.88
N GLY A 29 23.28 0.83 -23.20
CA GLY A 29 22.46 1.69 -22.38
C GLY A 29 22.61 1.30 -20.92
N GLN A 30 23.03 2.28 -20.14
CA GLN A 30 23.05 2.27 -18.70
C GLN A 30 21.66 1.82 -18.22
N ALA A 31 21.54 0.56 -17.81
CA ALA A 31 20.33 0.05 -17.16
C ALA A 31 20.28 0.71 -15.79
N HIS A 32 19.72 1.92 -15.78
CA HIS A 32 19.23 2.59 -14.58
C HIS A 32 18.29 1.59 -13.90
N ALA A 33 18.51 1.28 -12.62
CA ALA A 33 17.58 0.45 -11.88
C ALA A 33 16.29 1.26 -11.73
N ASP A 34 15.34 1.06 -12.65
CA ASP A 34 14.02 1.65 -12.57
C ASP A 34 13.31 1.04 -11.37
N SER A 35 13.29 1.76 -10.25
CA SER A 35 12.48 1.40 -9.07
C SER A 35 11.03 1.19 -9.49
N MET A 36 10.29 0.27 -8.85
CA MET A 36 8.86 0.05 -9.04
C MET A 36 8.12 1.38 -9.03
N SER A 37 8.43 2.29 -8.11
CA SER A 37 7.84 3.63 -8.06
C SER A 37 7.99 4.42 -9.36
N ALA A 38 9.12 4.28 -10.07
CA ALA A 38 9.35 4.86 -11.39
C ALA A 38 8.57 4.11 -12.48
N LEU A 39 8.58 2.77 -12.43
CA LEU A 39 7.80 1.91 -13.34
C LEU A 39 6.30 2.19 -13.25
N ILE A 40 5.82 2.53 -12.05
CA ILE A 40 4.44 2.88 -11.77
C ILE A 40 4.12 4.26 -12.28
N ALA A 41 4.98 5.26 -12.05
CA ALA A 41 4.78 6.59 -12.62
C ALA A 41 4.62 6.52 -14.16
N GLN A 42 5.35 5.62 -14.82
CA GLN A 42 5.16 5.33 -16.24
C GLN A 42 3.82 4.65 -16.53
N LYS A 43 3.48 3.57 -15.80
CA LYS A 43 2.22 2.82 -15.99
C LYS A 43 0.97 3.63 -15.65
N SER A 44 1.00 4.50 -14.64
CA SER A 44 -0.13 5.35 -14.27
C SER A 44 -0.42 6.38 -15.36
N VAL A 45 0.61 7.03 -15.91
CA VAL A 45 0.47 7.93 -17.06
C VAL A 45 -0.06 7.19 -18.29
N GLN A 46 0.37 5.94 -18.51
CA GLN A 46 -0.14 5.09 -19.58
C GLN A 46 -1.59 4.63 -19.35
N SER A 47 -2.02 4.43 -18.10
CA SER A 47 -3.40 4.11 -17.75
C SER A 47 -4.37 5.26 -18.03
N ASP A 48 -3.94 6.51 -17.82
CA ASP A 48 -4.71 7.70 -18.19
C ASP A 48 -4.84 7.84 -19.72
N PHE A 49 -3.83 7.38 -20.48
CA PHE A 49 -3.87 7.35 -21.94
C PHE A 49 -4.73 6.21 -22.50
N SER A 50 -4.70 5.04 -21.85
CA SER A 50 -5.48 3.86 -22.22
C SER A 50 -6.92 3.85 -21.68
N ALA A 51 -7.29 4.81 -20.84
CA ALA A 51 -8.69 5.10 -20.48
C ALA A 51 -9.58 5.50 -21.68
N ARG A 52 -9.00 5.67 -22.89
CA ARG A 52 -9.74 5.77 -24.16
C ARG A 52 -10.04 4.42 -24.84
N TYR A 53 -9.59 3.31 -24.28
CA TYR A 53 -9.85 1.96 -24.81
C TYR A 53 -10.48 1.10 -23.72
N THR A 54 -11.82 1.04 -23.72
CA THR A 54 -12.60 0.21 -22.81
C THR A 54 -12.43 -1.28 -23.12
N PRO A 55 -11.91 -2.11 -22.20
CA PRO A 55 -12.07 -3.56 -22.29
C PRO A 55 -13.47 -3.93 -21.80
N SER A 56 -14.21 -4.66 -22.62
CA SER A 56 -15.53 -5.20 -22.33
C SER A 56 -15.47 -6.29 -21.26
N TYR A 57 -15.57 -5.89 -19.99
CA TYR A 57 -15.95 -6.81 -18.92
C TYR A 57 -17.46 -6.76 -18.70
N SER A 58 -18.09 -7.94 -18.64
CA SER A 58 -19.51 -8.13 -18.37
C SER A 58 -19.86 -7.56 -16.99
N ALA A 59 -20.56 -6.42 -16.99
CA ALA A 59 -21.04 -5.79 -15.77
C ALA A 59 -22.19 -6.61 -15.18
N VAL A 60 -22.01 -7.10 -13.96
CA VAL A 60 -23.10 -7.65 -13.15
C VAL A 60 -24.07 -6.50 -12.82
N PRO A 61 -25.38 -6.63 -13.03
CA PRO A 61 -26.30 -5.50 -12.88
C PRO A 61 -26.41 -5.07 -11.42
N SER A 62 -26.23 -3.76 -11.17
CA SER A 62 -26.54 -3.13 -9.88
C SER A 62 -28.00 -3.34 -9.53
N ALA A 63 -28.26 -4.04 -8.43
CA ALA A 63 -29.59 -4.15 -7.84
C ALA A 63 -30.05 -2.74 -7.40
N LYS A 64 -31.09 -2.20 -8.03
CA LYS A 64 -31.76 -0.98 -7.58
C LYS A 64 -32.65 -1.31 -6.37
N VAL A 65 -32.19 -0.96 -5.17
CA VAL A 65 -33.05 -1.01 -3.97
C VAL A 65 -33.92 0.23 -3.97
N SER A 66 -35.23 0.05 -4.18
CA SER A 66 -36.24 1.11 -4.03
C SER A 66 -36.78 1.10 -2.60
N THR A 67 -36.37 2.05 -1.76
CA THR A 67 -36.96 2.23 -0.44
C THR A 67 -38.16 3.17 -0.53
N ARG A 68 -39.33 2.63 -0.88
CA ARG A 68 -40.61 3.34 -0.78
C ARG A 68 -41.11 3.29 0.67
N SER A 69 -40.66 4.23 1.50
CA SER A 69 -41.18 4.38 2.86
C SER A 69 -42.52 5.13 2.82
N THR A 70 -43.60 4.46 3.23
CA THR A 70 -44.94 5.07 3.35
C THR A 70 -45.15 5.45 4.80
N ILE A 71 -45.00 6.72 5.15
CA ILE A 71 -45.31 7.19 6.50
C ILE A 71 -46.81 7.49 6.56
N GLN A 72 -47.58 6.63 7.22
CA GLN A 72 -48.94 6.93 7.62
C GLN A 72 -48.91 7.75 8.91
N ARG A 73 -49.31 9.02 8.84
CA ARG A 73 -49.49 9.90 9.99
C ARG A 73 -50.89 9.68 10.57
N ALA A 74 -50.97 9.20 11.81
CA ALA A 74 -52.19 9.16 12.59
C ALA A 74 -52.50 10.54 13.20
N GLY A 75 -53.79 10.89 13.26
CA GLY A 75 -54.40 11.64 14.36
C GLY A 75 -54.36 13.17 14.32
N THR A 76 -55.55 13.74 14.19
CA THR A 76 -55.95 15.16 14.22
C THR A 76 -55.87 15.83 15.59
N TYR A 77 -55.43 17.09 15.65
CA TYR A 77 -56.01 18.12 16.54
C TYR A 77 -56.03 19.48 15.83
N ARG A 78 -57.23 20.08 15.78
CA ARG A 78 -57.54 21.46 15.37
C ARG A 78 -57.36 22.39 16.57
N SER A 79 -56.74 23.56 16.37
CA SER A 79 -57.20 24.84 16.95
C SER A 79 -56.49 26.05 16.31
N ASN A 80 -57.21 27.17 16.34
CA ASN A 80 -57.11 28.39 15.54
C ASN A 80 -55.96 29.39 15.84
N SER A 81 -55.64 30.16 14.80
CA SER A 81 -55.35 31.62 14.71
C SER A 81 -54.49 32.33 15.76
N ALA A 82 -53.32 32.83 15.34
CA ALA A 82 -52.93 34.25 15.24
C ALA A 82 -51.40 34.48 15.36
N SER A 83 -50.91 35.48 14.63
CA SER A 83 -49.68 36.28 14.84
C SER A 83 -48.31 35.80 14.30
N THR A 84 -47.76 36.65 13.43
CA THR A 84 -46.33 36.94 13.12
C THR A 84 -45.45 35.87 12.44
N PRO A 85 -44.78 36.17 11.30
CA PRO A 85 -43.80 35.27 10.69
C PRO A 85 -42.45 35.35 11.42
N PRO A 86 -41.88 34.24 11.93
CA PRO A 86 -40.50 34.24 12.41
C PRO A 86 -39.54 34.06 11.24
N VAL A 87 -38.50 34.90 11.22
CA VAL A 87 -37.32 34.81 10.36
C VAL A 87 -36.65 33.45 10.58
N ILE A 88 -36.66 32.59 9.56
CA ILE A 88 -35.96 31.31 9.60
C ILE A 88 -34.47 31.56 9.33
N GLN A 89 -33.67 31.66 10.39
CA GLN A 89 -32.23 31.40 10.29
C GLN A 89 -32.05 29.89 10.15
N THR A 90 -31.90 29.39 8.92
CA THR A 90 -31.51 28.00 8.68
C THR A 90 -30.01 27.84 8.94
N SER A 91 -29.61 27.68 10.20
CA SER A 91 -28.36 27.00 10.51
C SER A 91 -28.59 25.50 10.27
N TYR A 92 -28.36 25.05 9.05
CA TYR A 92 -28.29 23.62 8.75
C TYR A 92 -27.08 23.02 9.49
N ARG A 93 -27.30 22.62 10.75
CA ARG A 93 -26.42 21.74 11.48
C ARG A 93 -26.69 20.33 10.96
N TYR A 94 -25.82 19.85 10.08
CA TYR A 94 -25.80 18.45 9.69
C TYR A 94 -25.73 17.59 10.97
N PRO A 95 -26.58 16.56 11.14
CA PRO A 95 -26.46 15.69 12.30
C PRO A 95 -25.10 14.99 12.20
N GLU A 96 -24.24 15.26 13.18
CA GLU A 96 -23.06 14.46 13.44
C GLU A 96 -23.57 13.05 13.76
N VAL A 97 -23.52 12.15 12.78
CA VAL A 97 -23.81 10.74 13.00
C VAL A 97 -22.67 10.21 13.85
N VAL A 98 -22.85 10.23 15.18
CA VAL A 98 -22.01 9.47 16.11
C VAL A 98 -22.21 8.00 15.75
N ARG A 99 -21.34 7.48 14.88
CA ARG A 99 -21.33 6.06 14.53
C ARG A 99 -20.82 5.31 15.74
N GLN A 100 -21.76 4.88 16.57
CA GLN A 100 -21.50 3.96 17.66
C GLN A 100 -20.82 2.73 17.08
N ALA A 101 -19.59 2.43 17.54
CA ALA A 101 -18.87 1.24 17.14
C ALA A 101 -19.80 0.01 17.35
N PRO A 102 -19.85 -0.94 16.41
CA PRO A 102 -20.73 -2.10 16.55
C PRO A 102 -20.44 -2.79 17.89
N ALA A 103 -21.48 -2.99 18.71
CA ALA A 103 -21.39 -3.67 20.01
C ALA A 103 -21.03 -5.16 19.91
N VAL A 104 -20.93 -5.68 18.68
CA VAL A 104 -20.54 -7.05 18.36
C VAL A 104 -19.14 -7.00 17.76
N MET A 105 -18.21 -7.77 18.34
CA MET A 105 -16.86 -7.93 17.82
C MET A 105 -16.92 -8.24 16.32
N PRO A 106 -16.09 -7.59 15.48
CA PRO A 106 -16.04 -7.91 14.05
C PRO A 106 -15.88 -9.41 13.82
N ALA A 107 -16.68 -9.98 12.92
CA ALA A 107 -16.74 -11.43 12.69
C ALA A 107 -15.40 -12.05 12.26
N PHE A 108 -14.43 -11.25 11.82
CA PHE A 108 -13.09 -11.74 11.52
C PHE A 108 -12.25 -12.00 12.78
N LEU A 109 -12.58 -11.39 13.92
CA LEU A 109 -11.84 -11.62 15.17
C LEU A 109 -12.05 -13.03 15.74
N SER A 110 -13.09 -13.74 15.30
CA SER A 110 -13.34 -15.15 15.63
C SER A 110 -12.87 -16.12 14.54
N GLY A 111 -12.31 -15.60 13.43
CA GLY A 111 -11.80 -16.43 12.34
C GLY A 111 -10.43 -17.02 12.66
N ASN A 112 -10.20 -18.27 12.21
CA ASN A 112 -8.86 -18.85 12.18
C ASN A 112 -8.25 -18.60 10.79
N TYR A 113 -7.20 -17.80 10.72
CA TYR A 113 -6.54 -17.41 9.48
C TYR A 113 -5.10 -17.89 9.46
N ASP A 114 -4.65 -18.41 8.32
CA ASP A 114 -3.27 -18.86 8.09
C ASP A 114 -2.34 -17.72 7.63
N ASN A 115 -2.93 -16.59 7.21
CA ASN A 115 -2.25 -15.43 6.64
C ASN A 115 -2.26 -14.20 7.55
N VAL A 116 -2.63 -14.35 8.82
CA VAL A 116 -2.44 -13.35 9.90
C VAL A 116 -2.35 -14.07 11.24
N ASP A 117 -1.37 -13.71 12.07
CA ASP A 117 -1.28 -14.26 13.43
C ASP A 117 -2.37 -13.63 14.31
N SER A 118 -3.01 -14.45 15.16
CA SER A 118 -4.17 -14.02 15.96
C SER A 118 -3.85 -12.86 16.92
N GLU A 119 -2.59 -12.73 17.35
CA GLU A 119 -2.12 -11.63 18.19
C GLU A 119 -2.26 -10.25 17.51
N TYR A 120 -2.27 -10.20 16.18
CA TYR A 120 -2.36 -8.96 15.41
C TYR A 120 -3.79 -8.60 14.98
N LEU A 121 -4.76 -9.50 15.21
CA LEU A 121 -6.17 -9.24 14.89
C LEU A 121 -6.74 -8.02 15.63
N PRO A 122 -6.44 -7.76 16.91
CA PRO A 122 -6.86 -6.53 17.58
C PRO A 122 -6.28 -5.25 16.95
N LEU A 123 -5.03 -5.29 16.48
CA LEU A 123 -4.41 -4.15 15.79
C LEU A 123 -5.12 -3.86 14.45
N LEU A 124 -5.40 -4.90 13.67
CA LEU A 124 -6.16 -4.78 12.43
C LEU A 124 -7.60 -4.27 12.67
N SER A 125 -8.27 -4.74 13.73
CA SER A 125 -9.58 -4.22 14.10
C SER A 125 -9.55 -2.76 14.55
N SER A 126 -8.51 -2.35 15.28
CA SER A 126 -8.35 -0.96 15.71
C SER A 126 -8.13 -0.06 14.49
N ALA A 127 -7.33 -0.51 13.52
CA ALA A 127 -7.12 0.16 12.24
C ALA A 127 -8.42 0.40 11.46
N GLU A 128 -9.37 -0.53 11.47
CA GLU A 128 -10.69 -0.29 10.82
C GLU A 128 -11.59 0.65 11.63
N MET A 129 -11.57 0.58 12.96
CA MET A 129 -12.51 1.33 13.80
C MET A 129 -12.08 2.77 14.05
N GLN A 130 -10.78 3.05 14.12
CA GLN A 130 -10.24 4.32 14.64
C GLN A 130 -9.65 5.23 13.55
N SER A 131 -9.63 4.78 12.30
CA SER A 131 -9.03 5.53 11.19
C SER A 131 -9.98 6.51 10.53
N SER A 132 -9.40 7.40 9.70
CA SER A 132 -10.16 8.25 8.78
C SER A 132 -11.06 7.42 7.87
N LEU A 133 -12.07 8.05 7.26
CA LEU A 133 -13.01 7.34 6.39
C LEU A 133 -12.29 6.65 5.22
N ALA A 134 -11.38 7.35 4.55
CA ALA A 134 -10.63 6.79 3.42
C ALA A 134 -9.75 5.60 3.84
N ALA A 135 -9.00 5.76 4.94
CA ALA A 135 -8.15 4.70 5.48
C ALA A 135 -8.96 3.47 5.91
N ARG A 136 -10.10 3.67 6.56
CA ARG A 136 -11.01 2.57 6.94
C ARG A 136 -11.49 1.77 5.73
N GLU A 137 -11.90 2.44 4.65
CA GLU A 137 -12.37 1.74 3.45
C GLU A 137 -11.25 0.90 2.82
N VAL A 138 -10.02 1.42 2.79
CA VAL A 138 -8.85 0.68 2.28
C VAL A 138 -8.51 -0.52 3.16
N VAL A 139 -8.42 -0.34 4.48
CA VAL A 139 -8.06 -1.42 5.42
C VAL A 139 -9.14 -2.51 5.43
N SER A 140 -10.43 -2.13 5.47
CA SER A 140 -11.55 -3.08 5.42
C SER A 140 -11.58 -3.86 4.10
N THR A 141 -11.35 -3.17 2.99
CA THR A 141 -11.27 -3.81 1.66
C THR A 141 -10.07 -4.76 1.59
N ALA A 142 -8.90 -4.34 2.05
CA ALA A 142 -7.70 -5.17 2.13
C ALA A 142 -7.94 -6.44 2.95
N ARG A 143 -8.52 -6.30 4.15
CA ARG A 143 -8.85 -7.43 5.03
C ARG A 143 -9.79 -8.39 4.36
N LYS A 144 -10.88 -7.89 3.76
CA LYS A 144 -11.84 -8.73 3.06
C LYS A 144 -11.18 -9.49 1.90
N MET A 145 -10.37 -8.81 1.09
CA MET A 145 -9.64 -9.43 -0.01
C MET A 145 -8.67 -10.51 0.46
N ALA A 146 -7.90 -10.25 1.52
CA ALA A 146 -6.86 -11.15 2.01
C ALA A 146 -7.43 -12.34 2.80
N LEU A 147 -8.32 -12.07 3.75
CA LEU A 147 -8.76 -13.05 4.75
C LEU A 147 -10.03 -13.80 4.34
N ASN A 148 -10.98 -13.12 3.70
CA ASN A 148 -12.28 -13.73 3.35
C ASN A 148 -12.31 -14.24 1.91
N GLU A 149 -11.95 -13.39 0.96
CA GLU A 149 -11.99 -13.73 -0.48
C GLU A 149 -10.78 -14.55 -0.92
N ARG A 150 -9.69 -14.53 -0.13
CA ARG A 150 -8.38 -15.11 -0.48
C ARG A 150 -7.95 -14.72 -1.89
N ALA A 151 -8.10 -13.44 -2.22
CA ALA A 151 -7.89 -12.91 -3.55
C ALA A 151 -6.44 -13.12 -4.01
N ILE A 152 -6.29 -13.59 -5.24
CA ILE A 152 -5.01 -13.71 -5.94
C ILE A 152 -5.08 -12.77 -7.13
N ILE A 153 -4.16 -11.79 -7.17
CA ILE A 153 -4.07 -10.78 -8.22
C ILE A 153 -2.84 -11.08 -9.07
N GLN A 154 -3.02 -11.13 -10.39
CA GLN A 154 -1.89 -11.24 -11.31
C GLN A 154 -1.02 -9.98 -11.22
N GLY A 155 0.28 -10.16 -11.03
CA GLY A 155 1.22 -9.06 -10.85
C GLY A 155 1.86 -9.05 -9.45
N GLY A 156 2.51 -7.96 -9.10
CA GLY A 156 3.30 -7.83 -7.88
C GLY A 156 2.52 -7.25 -6.70
N CYS A 157 3.27 -6.94 -5.64
CA CYS A 157 2.77 -6.24 -4.44
C CYS A 157 1.96 -4.98 -4.79
N TRP A 158 2.44 -4.22 -5.78
CA TRP A 158 1.78 -3.01 -6.23
C TRP A 158 0.41 -3.26 -6.87
N ASP A 159 0.30 -4.26 -7.75
CA ASP A 159 -0.95 -4.55 -8.45
C ASP A 159 -2.07 -4.93 -7.48
N TYR A 160 -1.71 -5.65 -6.41
CA TYR A 160 -2.65 -6.01 -5.35
C TYR A 160 -3.16 -4.78 -4.60
N LEU A 161 -2.26 -3.89 -4.16
CA LEU A 161 -2.65 -2.66 -3.49
C LEU A 161 -3.45 -1.75 -4.43
N ASN A 162 -3.15 -1.73 -5.72
CA ASN A 162 -3.92 -0.98 -6.71
C ASN A 162 -5.35 -1.51 -6.79
N ALA A 163 -5.52 -2.83 -6.76
CA ALA A 163 -6.83 -3.47 -6.69
C ALA A 163 -7.57 -3.15 -5.38
N VAL A 164 -6.88 -3.10 -4.24
CA VAL A 164 -7.46 -2.69 -2.95
C VAL A 164 -8.03 -1.27 -3.05
N PHE A 165 -7.21 -0.29 -3.44
CA PHE A 165 -7.63 1.12 -3.50
C PHE A 165 -8.79 1.32 -4.50
N LYS A 166 -8.71 0.66 -5.67
CA LYS A 166 -9.77 0.70 -6.67
C LYS A 166 -11.10 0.13 -6.15
N ARG A 167 -11.07 -0.98 -5.41
CA ARG A 167 -12.27 -1.60 -4.83
C ARG A 167 -12.83 -0.82 -3.65
N ALA A 168 -11.95 -0.17 -2.86
CA ALA A 168 -12.34 0.73 -1.79
C ALA A 168 -12.97 2.04 -2.33
N GLY A 169 -12.75 2.36 -3.61
CA GLY A 169 -13.31 3.56 -4.24
C GLY A 169 -12.66 4.85 -3.74
N VAL A 170 -11.41 4.79 -3.28
CA VAL A 170 -10.67 5.95 -2.77
C VAL A 170 -9.56 6.36 -3.73
N THR A 171 -9.22 7.65 -3.68
CA THR A 171 -8.01 8.18 -4.33
C THR A 171 -6.82 8.11 -3.38
N ARG A 172 -5.66 8.55 -3.85
CA ARG A 172 -4.44 8.59 -3.03
C ARG A 172 -3.53 9.74 -3.43
N ASP A 173 -2.94 10.38 -2.45
CA ASP A 173 -2.01 11.49 -2.61
C ASP A 173 -0.60 11.08 -2.18
N THR A 174 0.43 11.56 -2.88
CA THR A 174 1.81 11.30 -2.47
C THR A 174 2.20 12.29 -1.37
N ILE A 175 2.43 11.78 -0.15
CA ILE A 175 2.77 12.59 1.03
C ILE A 175 4.28 12.64 1.26
N HIS A 176 4.97 11.54 0.96
CA HIS A 176 6.42 11.45 1.05
C HIS A 176 6.97 10.83 -0.22
N LYS A 177 8.09 11.37 -0.73
CA LYS A 177 8.77 10.84 -1.90
C LYS A 177 10.29 10.97 -1.77
N GLY A 178 10.94 9.82 -1.79
CA GLY A 178 12.37 9.64 -1.94
C GLY A 178 12.67 8.60 -3.03
N THR A 179 13.91 8.17 -3.08
CA THR A 179 14.44 7.27 -4.11
C THR A 179 14.82 5.93 -3.48
N TYR A 180 14.49 4.84 -4.15
CA TYR A 180 14.86 3.50 -3.73
C TYR A 180 16.39 3.39 -3.49
N GLY A 181 16.79 2.87 -2.34
CA GLY A 181 18.19 2.72 -1.93
C GLY A 181 18.91 4.01 -1.53
N GLN A 182 18.31 5.20 -1.74
CA GLN A 182 18.96 6.50 -1.51
C GLN A 182 18.21 7.40 -0.53
N GLY A 183 16.89 7.26 -0.42
CA GLY A 183 16.05 8.13 0.38
C GLY A 183 15.75 9.49 -0.29
N PRO A 184 15.37 10.54 0.48
CA PRO A 184 15.19 10.50 1.94
C PRO A 184 14.18 9.42 2.35
N TYR A 185 14.38 8.87 3.54
CA TYR A 185 13.42 7.92 4.12
C TYR A 185 12.47 8.68 5.05
N ALA A 186 11.21 8.26 5.07
CA ALA A 186 10.18 8.88 5.88
C ALA A 186 10.43 8.68 7.39
N ASN A 187 10.03 9.68 8.18
CA ASN A 187 9.96 9.55 9.62
C ASN A 187 8.76 8.69 10.02
N SER A 188 8.84 7.98 11.15
CA SER A 188 7.74 7.11 11.62
C SER A 188 6.44 7.88 11.83
N GLY A 189 6.54 9.12 12.35
CA GLY A 189 5.40 10.01 12.55
C GLY A 189 4.74 10.54 11.28
N GLU A 190 5.35 10.33 10.10
CA GLU A 190 4.71 10.63 8.80
C GLU A 190 3.78 9.49 8.35
N ILE A 191 3.89 8.29 8.93
CA ILE A 191 3.18 7.09 8.48
C ILE A 191 1.87 6.94 9.27
N GLU A 192 0.77 6.83 8.53
CA GLU A 192 -0.58 6.70 9.07
C GLU A 192 -1.26 5.42 8.58
N VAL A 193 -2.26 4.97 9.35
CA VAL A 193 -3.08 3.80 9.01
C VAL A 193 -3.70 3.96 7.63
N GLY A 194 -3.60 2.91 6.80
CA GLY A 194 -4.10 2.91 5.43
C GLY A 194 -3.12 3.48 4.40
N ASP A 195 -1.96 3.98 4.82
CA ASP A 195 -0.93 4.41 3.89
C ASP A 195 -0.41 3.23 3.06
N TRP A 196 -0.30 3.48 1.77
CA TRP A 196 0.45 2.64 0.85
C TRP A 196 1.91 3.04 0.95
N LEU A 197 2.74 2.11 1.42
CA LEU A 197 4.17 2.31 1.58
C LEU A 197 4.95 1.64 0.46
N TYR A 198 6.05 2.28 0.08
CA TYR A 198 7.17 1.60 -0.54
C TYR A 198 8.39 1.68 0.36
N TYR A 199 9.04 0.54 0.53
CA TYR A 199 10.13 0.38 1.49
C TYR A 199 11.12 -0.69 1.04
N ILE A 200 12.31 -0.65 1.63
CA ILE A 200 13.32 -1.69 1.47
C ILE A 200 12.98 -2.86 2.40
N ASN A 201 12.78 -4.05 1.83
CA ASN A 201 12.46 -5.24 2.60
C ASN A 201 13.74 -5.91 3.14
N HIS A 202 14.12 -5.54 4.35
CA HIS A 202 15.29 -6.10 5.04
C HIS A 202 15.18 -7.60 5.33
N GLY A 203 13.96 -8.12 5.46
CA GLY A 203 13.72 -9.55 5.61
C GLY A 203 13.84 -10.34 4.30
N TYR A 204 14.08 -9.67 3.17
CA TYR A 204 14.17 -10.30 1.86
C TYR A 204 15.20 -9.60 0.96
N ASN A 205 16.49 -9.83 1.24
CA ASN A 205 17.64 -9.36 0.44
C ASN A 205 17.70 -7.84 0.19
N GLY A 206 17.00 -7.03 0.98
CA GLY A 206 16.97 -5.58 0.81
C GLY A 206 16.35 -5.15 -0.52
N VAL A 207 15.43 -5.95 -1.07
CA VAL A 207 14.74 -5.58 -2.31
C VAL A 207 13.59 -4.62 -2.05
N GLU A 208 13.19 -3.92 -3.10
CA GLU A 208 12.04 -3.05 -3.09
C GLU A 208 10.74 -3.82 -2.81
N HIS A 209 9.87 -3.26 -1.96
CA HIS A 209 8.56 -3.84 -1.68
C HIS A 209 7.50 -2.77 -1.43
N SER A 210 6.24 -3.13 -1.64
CA SER A 210 5.10 -2.29 -1.28
C SER A 210 4.12 -3.02 -0.38
N GLY A 211 3.49 -2.27 0.53
CA GLY A 211 2.57 -2.82 1.51
C GLY A 211 1.60 -1.76 2.03
N LEU A 212 0.48 -2.22 2.59
CA LEU A 212 -0.47 -1.35 3.28
C LEU A 212 -0.12 -1.30 4.77
N PHE A 213 0.09 -0.11 5.31
CA PHE A 213 0.32 0.09 6.72
C PHE A 213 -0.97 -0.10 7.54
N VAL A 214 -0.91 -0.99 8.53
CA VAL A 214 -2.04 -1.24 9.45
C VAL A 214 -1.81 -0.58 10.80
N GLY A 215 -0.58 -0.61 11.30
CA GLY A 215 -0.22 0.01 12.57
C GLY A 215 1.15 -0.43 13.07
N TRP A 216 1.71 0.35 13.99
CA TRP A 216 2.96 0.01 14.67
C TRP A 216 2.74 -1.14 15.67
N VAL A 217 3.63 -2.13 15.62
CA VAL A 217 3.80 -3.12 16.69
C VAL A 217 4.80 -2.59 17.71
N ASP A 218 5.90 -2.01 17.22
CA ASP A 218 6.86 -1.21 17.99
C ASP A 218 7.40 -0.09 17.09
N GLU A 219 6.93 1.14 17.32
CA GLU A 219 7.35 2.30 16.52
C GLU A 219 8.83 2.65 16.72
N ARG A 220 9.37 2.45 17.93
CA ARG A 220 10.78 2.79 18.22
C ARG A 220 11.71 1.86 17.48
N ALA A 221 11.35 0.58 17.38
CA ALA A 221 12.04 -0.42 16.57
C ALA A 221 11.64 -0.36 15.08
N LYS A 222 10.74 0.55 14.68
CA LYS A 222 10.15 0.66 13.34
C LYS A 222 9.55 -0.64 12.82
N GLN A 223 8.98 -1.43 13.72
CA GLN A 223 8.28 -2.67 13.41
C GLN A 223 6.78 -2.42 13.30
N ALA A 224 6.22 -2.71 12.12
CA ALA A 224 4.81 -2.47 11.84
C ALA A 224 4.12 -3.70 11.25
N LEU A 225 2.83 -3.82 11.55
CA LEU A 225 1.97 -4.75 10.86
C LEU A 225 1.65 -4.20 9.46
N ILE A 226 2.05 -4.95 8.44
CA ILE A 226 1.84 -4.61 7.03
C ILE A 226 1.02 -5.70 6.35
N LEU A 227 0.01 -5.30 5.57
CA LEU A 227 -0.52 -6.18 4.52
C LEU A 227 0.49 -6.23 3.38
N SER A 228 1.01 -7.43 3.14
CA SER A 228 2.04 -7.69 2.15
C SER A 228 1.56 -8.76 1.17
N TYR A 229 1.76 -8.50 -0.13
CA TYR A 229 1.45 -9.44 -1.19
C TYR A 229 2.72 -9.74 -1.98
N ALA A 230 3.14 -11.00 -2.00
CA ALA A 230 4.30 -11.40 -2.77
C ALA A 230 4.00 -11.46 -4.28
N GLY A 231 2.81 -11.92 -4.64
CA GLY A 231 2.33 -11.97 -6.03
C GLY A 231 3.14 -12.85 -6.97
N GLU A 232 3.20 -12.40 -8.22
CA GLU A 232 3.87 -13.05 -9.35
C GLU A 232 3.32 -14.47 -9.62
N ASN A 233 4.18 -15.48 -9.61
CA ASN A 233 3.81 -16.87 -9.83
C ASN A 233 3.25 -17.55 -8.57
N ARG A 234 3.16 -16.84 -7.44
CA ARG A 234 2.63 -17.40 -6.19
C ARG A 234 1.12 -17.42 -6.22
N ARG A 235 0.54 -18.54 -5.80
CA ARG A 235 -0.92 -18.75 -5.71
C ARG A 235 -1.41 -18.59 -4.27
N GLU A 236 -0.88 -17.58 -3.59
CA GLU A 236 -1.17 -17.30 -2.19
C GLU A 236 -1.82 -15.92 -2.06
N PRO A 237 -2.81 -15.75 -1.18
CA PRO A 237 -3.37 -14.43 -0.90
C PRO A 237 -2.35 -13.53 -0.19
N ALA A 238 -2.67 -12.24 -0.09
CA ALA A 238 -1.91 -11.33 0.75
C ALA A 238 -1.95 -11.77 2.21
N ARG A 239 -0.93 -11.38 2.97
CA ARG A 239 -0.75 -11.75 4.38
C ARG A 239 -0.40 -10.53 5.21
N TYR A 240 -0.81 -10.58 6.46
CA TYR A 240 -0.42 -9.60 7.48
C TYR A 240 0.78 -10.14 8.24
N ARG A 241 1.91 -9.43 8.18
CA ARG A 241 3.13 -9.78 8.90
C ARG A 241 3.81 -8.52 9.42
N VAL A 242 4.68 -8.69 10.40
CA VAL A 242 5.53 -7.62 10.90
C VAL A 242 6.69 -7.37 9.94
N TYR A 243 6.91 -6.11 9.58
CA TYR A 243 8.01 -5.67 8.74
C TYR A 243 8.80 -4.55 9.43
N ASP A 244 10.09 -4.50 9.13
CA ASP A 244 10.96 -3.36 9.44
C ASP A 244 10.73 -2.25 8.41
N LEU A 245 10.30 -1.08 8.89
CA LEU A 245 10.01 0.12 8.10
C LEU A 245 11.10 1.18 8.21
N SER A 246 12.33 0.80 8.55
CA SER A 246 13.47 1.71 8.66
C SER A 246 13.78 2.50 7.39
N ASN A 247 13.39 1.99 6.23
CA ASN A 247 13.70 2.55 4.92
C ASN A 247 12.46 2.66 4.02
N VAL A 248 11.38 3.25 4.55
CA VAL A 248 10.24 3.70 3.75
C VAL A 248 10.66 4.93 2.95
N TYR A 249 10.60 4.87 1.62
CA TYR A 249 10.99 5.98 0.75
C TYR A 249 9.81 6.56 -0.03
N GLN A 250 8.61 5.99 0.07
CA GLN A 250 7.42 6.62 -0.50
C GLN A 250 6.16 6.28 0.31
N ILE A 251 5.34 7.30 0.54
CA ILE A 251 4.04 7.19 1.21
C ILE A 251 2.97 7.73 0.27
N MET A 252 1.98 6.91 -0.04
CA MET A 252 0.74 7.35 -0.70
C MET A 252 -0.42 7.18 0.28
N ARG A 253 -1.12 8.28 0.57
CA ARG A 253 -2.18 8.33 1.57
C ARG A 253 -3.56 8.30 0.94
N PRO A 254 -4.50 7.46 1.42
CA PRO A 254 -5.86 7.46 0.90
C PRO A 254 -6.60 8.77 1.18
N SER A 255 -7.35 9.24 0.19
CA SER A 255 -8.17 10.46 0.24
C SER A 255 -9.57 10.23 -0.39
N VAL A 256 -10.52 11.12 -0.07
CA VAL A 256 -11.90 11.13 -0.60
C VAL A 256 -12.17 12.37 -1.43
#